data_AF-A0A0A2LZC5-F1
#
_entry.id   AF-A0A0A2LZC5-F1
#
_cell.length_a   1.000
_cell.length_b   1.000
_cell.length_c   1.000
_cell.angle_alpha   90.00
_cell.angle_beta   90.00
_cell.angle_gamma   90.00
#
_symmetry.space_group_name_H-M   'P 1'
#
loop_
_entity.id
_entity.type
_entity.pdbx_description
1 polymer ?
#
loop_
_entity_poly.entity_id
_entity_poly.type
_entity_poly.pdbx_seq_one_letter_code
_entity_poly.pdbx_strand_id
1 'polypeptide(L)'
;MDKKSKRVLWATIIVAFLLLAVFIKRIIADGVNICDTDIDYAITGQVGDFIGGVIGTIFTVAGFYFLYITLSEQRKSFEQERLETRFFEMIKLYKENVNELTYTEKQLVKELPYSGYRVEKIKNKYVGRKVMKIIYHDFTLLYKELDFLFNESEIYEKKYKKLLEENLILGKRNINLNEYAKIDIIYCIIFFGLSSQDRLALKNIFNARYRGEFIEKVIMFASLKPKEESRRWDIWMSFNKLTVRDKIKKFDDAWNEVVRQGLDPISDKGHYEIISILLPVNNENFNINKYYGGHQFRLGHYFRHIYQSIIYINNSKLKFGEKYENLKLLRAQISTFEQRLIFLNSISTMGRSWELEKIGKSSEVLNFNDRLITKFNFIKNIPNDILIDDIKVSTYYPNVLLETNYDADQILERIELEKKYI
;
A
#
# COMPACT_ATOMS: atom_id res chain seq x y z
N MET A 1 25.93 23.20 -13.44
CA MET A 1 26.83 24.27 -12.95
C MET A 1 26.11 25.26 -12.03
N ASP A 2 26.15 24.97 -10.73
CA ASP A 2 25.70 25.86 -9.66
C ASP A 2 26.35 27.27 -9.75
N LYS A 3 25.63 28.28 -9.25
CA LYS A 3 26.05 29.70 -9.16
C LYS A 3 27.41 29.84 -8.44
N LYS A 4 27.70 28.96 -7.48
CA LYS A 4 28.99 28.90 -6.79
C LYS A 4 30.12 28.45 -7.72
N SER A 5 29.91 27.39 -8.52
CA SER A 5 30.88 26.88 -9.48
C SER A 5 31.18 27.89 -10.60
N LYS A 6 30.18 28.66 -11.05
CA LYS A 6 30.37 29.80 -11.97
C LYS A 6 31.27 30.89 -11.38
N ARG A 7 31.09 31.23 -10.11
CA ARG A 7 31.92 32.24 -9.44
C ARG A 7 33.37 31.79 -9.30
N VAL A 8 33.60 30.50 -8.98
CA VAL A 8 34.95 29.95 -8.91
C VAL A 8 35.62 30.03 -10.28
N LEU A 9 34.94 29.65 -11.36
CA LEU A 9 35.48 29.75 -12.73
C LEU A 9 35.95 31.16 -13.09
N TRP A 10 35.08 32.15 -12.87
CA TRP A 10 35.42 33.54 -13.14
C TRP A 10 36.56 34.03 -12.26
N ALA A 11 36.60 33.64 -10.97
CA ALA A 11 37.71 33.99 -10.09
C ALA A 11 39.04 33.40 -10.58
N THR A 12 39.09 32.14 -11.00
CA THR A 12 40.33 31.54 -11.52
C THR A 12 40.79 32.20 -12.82
N ILE A 13 39.86 32.52 -13.73
CA ILE A 13 40.17 33.23 -14.98
C ILE A 13 40.73 34.64 -14.67
N ILE A 14 40.09 35.38 -13.76
CA ILE A 14 40.52 36.73 -13.37
C ILE A 14 41.91 36.69 -12.73
N VAL A 15 42.16 35.75 -11.81
CA VAL A 15 43.48 35.60 -11.18
C VAL A 15 44.56 35.26 -12.20
N ALA A 16 44.28 34.33 -13.12
CA ALA A 16 45.21 33.99 -14.19
C ALA A 16 45.53 35.19 -15.10
N PHE A 17 44.52 35.97 -15.49
CA PHE A 17 44.70 37.18 -16.30
C PHE A 17 45.43 38.30 -15.55
N LEU A 18 45.16 38.48 -14.25
CA LEU A 18 45.88 39.45 -13.42
C LEU A 18 47.36 39.09 -13.30
N LEU A 19 47.69 37.82 -13.06
CA LEU A 19 49.07 37.35 -13.00
C LEU A 19 49.77 37.53 -14.36
N LEU A 20 49.10 37.22 -15.46
CA LEU A 20 49.60 37.46 -16.81
C LEU A 20 49.85 38.96 -17.05
N ALA A 21 48.91 39.84 -16.68
CA ALA A 21 49.04 41.28 -16.88
C ALA A 21 50.17 41.89 -16.04
N VAL A 22 50.34 41.45 -14.79
CA VAL A 22 51.46 41.86 -13.92
C VAL A 22 52.79 41.41 -14.51
N PHE A 23 52.86 40.19 -15.02
CA PHE A 23 54.07 39.64 -15.65
C PHE A 23 54.43 40.38 -16.94
N ILE A 24 53.47 40.61 -17.84
CA ILE A 24 53.66 41.39 -19.07
C ILE A 24 54.13 42.82 -18.75
N LYS A 25 53.51 43.47 -17.76
CA LYS A 25 53.91 44.81 -17.33
C LYS A 25 55.36 44.84 -16.84
N ARG A 26 55.82 43.78 -16.17
CA ARG A 26 57.19 43.66 -15.70
C ARG A 26 58.19 43.47 -16.85
N ILE A 27 57.87 42.61 -17.81
CA ILE A 27 58.67 42.40 -19.04
C ILE A 27 58.88 43.71 -19.80
N ILE A 28 57.81 44.49 -19.97
CA ILE A 28 57.89 45.80 -20.66
C ILE A 28 58.78 46.77 -19.88
N ALA A 29 58.71 46.77 -18.54
CA ALA A 29 59.56 47.60 -17.70
C ALA A 29 61.04 47.19 -17.73
N ASP A 30 61.32 45.91 -17.96
CA ASP A 30 62.67 45.37 -18.11
C ASP A 30 63.21 45.55 -19.56
N GLY A 31 62.44 46.19 -20.46
CA GLY A 31 62.90 46.63 -21.80
C GLY A 31 62.85 45.58 -22.90
N VAL A 32 62.16 44.46 -22.68
CA VAL A 32 62.09 43.33 -23.62
C VAL A 32 60.97 43.52 -24.64
N ASN A 33 61.31 43.64 -25.93
CA ASN A 33 60.36 43.69 -27.04
C ASN A 33 60.09 42.28 -27.60
N ILE A 34 58.90 41.74 -27.36
CA ILE A 34 58.51 40.38 -27.81
C ILE A 34 58.01 40.37 -29.28
N CYS A 35 57.69 41.53 -29.85
CA CYS A 35 57.11 41.67 -31.20
C CYS A 35 58.07 42.25 -32.25
N ASP A 36 59.37 42.27 -31.98
CA ASP A 36 60.38 42.77 -32.93
C ASP A 36 60.81 41.69 -33.95
N THR A 37 61.48 42.10 -35.04
CA THR A 37 61.88 41.19 -36.13
C THR A 37 63.03 40.24 -35.77
N ASP A 38 63.88 40.60 -34.79
CA ASP A 38 64.95 39.76 -34.26
C ASP A 38 64.57 39.27 -32.85
N ILE A 39 64.00 38.07 -32.77
CA ILE A 39 63.52 37.46 -31.52
C ILE A 39 64.68 36.74 -30.82
N ASP A 40 64.99 37.14 -29.58
CA ASP A 40 65.86 36.36 -28.70
C ASP A 40 65.10 35.14 -28.15
N TYR A 41 65.42 33.97 -28.71
CA TYR A 41 64.84 32.69 -28.32
C TYR A 41 65.10 32.31 -26.84
N ALA A 42 66.18 32.80 -26.23
CA ALA A 42 66.48 32.49 -24.82
C ALA A 42 65.56 33.26 -23.88
N ILE A 43 65.35 34.55 -24.14
CA ILE A 43 64.48 35.42 -23.33
C ILE A 43 63.01 35.03 -23.55
N THR A 44 62.59 34.82 -24.80
CA THR A 44 61.21 34.38 -25.09
C THR A 44 60.90 32.98 -24.58
N GLY A 45 61.89 32.08 -24.51
CA GLY A 45 61.77 30.78 -23.85
C GLY A 45 61.43 30.89 -22.36
N GLN A 46 62.10 31.76 -21.62
CA GLN A 46 61.83 31.99 -20.18
C GLN A 46 60.43 32.58 -19.91
N VAL A 47 59.94 33.42 -20.83
CA VAL A 47 58.55 33.92 -20.80
C VAL A 47 57.57 32.76 -20.98
N GLY A 48 57.86 31.86 -21.93
CA GLY A 48 57.11 30.62 -22.13
C GLY A 48 57.09 29.73 -20.89
N ASP A 49 58.22 29.60 -20.20
CA ASP A 49 58.34 28.79 -18.97
C ASP A 49 57.48 29.35 -17.83
N PHE A 50 57.41 30.68 -17.67
CA PHE A 50 56.52 31.28 -16.66
C PHE A 50 55.05 31.07 -17.00
N ILE A 51 54.65 31.29 -18.25
CA ILE A 51 53.26 31.11 -18.70
C ILE A 51 52.87 29.63 -18.57
N GLY A 52 53.70 28.71 -19.07
CA GLY A 52 53.47 27.27 -18.98
C GLY A 52 53.49 26.76 -17.53
N GLY A 53 54.45 27.22 -16.73
CA GLY A 53 54.63 26.77 -15.35
C GLY A 53 53.58 27.33 -14.40
N VAL A 54 53.46 28.66 -14.30
CA VAL A 54 52.59 29.31 -13.31
C VAL A 54 51.14 29.34 -13.78
N ILE A 55 50.90 29.88 -14.97
CA ILE A 55 49.54 30.03 -15.50
C ILE A 55 48.96 28.67 -15.87
N GLY A 56 49.77 27.80 -16.49
CA GLY A 56 49.40 26.41 -16.78
C GLY A 56 49.01 25.64 -15.52
N THR A 57 49.79 25.72 -14.43
CA THR A 57 49.43 25.02 -13.16
C THR A 57 48.12 25.52 -12.56
N ILE A 58 47.86 26.84 -12.59
CA ILE A 58 46.59 27.40 -12.12
C ILE A 58 45.42 26.84 -12.93
N PHE A 59 45.54 26.80 -14.27
CA PHE A 59 44.53 26.23 -15.14
C PHE A 59 44.37 24.72 -14.93
N THR A 60 45.46 23.98 -14.67
CA THR A 60 45.41 22.56 -14.35
C THR A 60 44.62 22.29 -13.06
N VAL A 61 44.90 23.03 -11.98
CA VAL A 61 44.16 22.91 -10.72
C VAL A 61 42.69 23.28 -10.90
N ALA A 62 42.41 24.36 -11.64
CA ALA A 62 41.06 24.75 -12.00
C ALA A 62 40.33 23.64 -12.77
N GLY A 63 41.01 23.04 -13.76
CA GLY A 63 40.51 21.93 -14.57
C GLY A 63 40.15 20.71 -13.72
N PHE A 64 41.03 20.31 -12.80
CA PHE A 64 40.73 19.22 -11.86
C PHE A 64 39.53 19.52 -10.97
N TYR A 65 39.40 20.75 -10.47
CA TYR A 65 38.25 21.17 -9.67
C TYR A 65 36.93 21.11 -10.47
N PHE A 66 36.93 21.59 -11.72
CA PHE A 66 35.74 21.50 -12.58
C PHE A 66 35.40 20.06 -12.95
N LEU A 67 36.40 19.24 -13.24
CA LEU A 67 36.20 17.82 -13.49
C LEU A 67 35.56 17.14 -12.28
N TYR A 68 36.04 17.41 -11.07
CA TYR A 68 35.46 16.88 -9.83
C TYR A 68 33.99 17.29 -9.65
N ILE A 69 33.65 18.57 -9.84
CA ILE A 69 32.26 19.04 -9.76
C ILE A 69 31.40 18.35 -10.82
N THR A 70 31.90 18.25 -12.04
CA THR A 70 31.17 17.65 -13.17
C THR A 70 30.88 16.19 -12.88
N LEU A 71 31.88 15.42 -12.44
CA LEU A 71 31.71 14.02 -12.03
C LEU A 71 30.74 13.90 -10.85
N SER A 72 30.77 14.83 -9.90
CA SER A 72 29.82 14.84 -8.79
C SER A 72 28.39 15.17 -9.22
N GLU A 73 28.18 16.12 -10.14
CA GLU A 73 26.87 16.46 -10.69
C GLU A 73 26.35 15.28 -11.54
N GLN A 74 27.19 14.68 -12.37
CA GLN A 74 26.88 13.49 -13.16
C GLN A 74 26.49 12.30 -12.28
N ARG A 75 27.24 12.03 -11.20
CA ARG A 75 26.89 10.95 -10.26
C ARG A 75 25.51 11.15 -9.64
N LYS A 76 25.16 12.39 -9.27
CA LYS A 76 23.83 12.70 -8.73
C LYS A 76 22.73 12.48 -9.76
N SER A 77 22.94 12.97 -10.98
CA SER A 77 22.00 12.78 -12.10
C SER A 77 21.80 11.30 -12.41
N PHE A 78 22.89 10.52 -12.43
CA PHE A 78 22.84 9.08 -12.67
C PHE A 78 22.08 8.31 -11.58
N GLU A 79 22.26 8.68 -10.30
CA GLU A 79 21.48 8.06 -9.22
C GLU A 79 19.99 8.41 -9.30
N GLN A 80 19.63 9.63 -9.74
CA GLN A 80 18.23 10.01 -9.98
C GLN A 80 17.64 9.21 -11.14
N GLU A 81 18.33 9.16 -12.27
CA GLU A 81 17.91 8.38 -13.46
C GLU A 81 17.74 6.89 -13.14
N ARG A 82 18.70 6.31 -12.40
CA ARG A 82 18.63 4.91 -11.94
C ARG A 82 17.45 4.69 -11.01
N LEU A 83 17.16 5.65 -10.13
CA LEU A 83 16.01 5.58 -9.24
C LEU A 83 14.70 5.59 -10.04
N GLU A 84 14.54 6.52 -10.97
CA GLU A 84 13.36 6.66 -11.83
C GLU A 84 13.18 5.41 -12.70
N THR A 85 14.23 4.94 -13.35
CA THR A 85 14.22 3.72 -14.16
C THR A 85 13.73 2.52 -13.36
N ARG A 86 14.27 2.31 -12.14
CA ARG A 86 13.82 1.23 -11.26
C ARG A 86 12.36 1.40 -10.85
N PHE A 87 11.94 2.62 -10.55
CA PHE A 87 10.57 2.90 -10.16
C PHE A 87 9.58 2.66 -11.31
N PHE A 88 9.91 3.05 -12.54
CA PHE A 88 9.11 2.72 -13.72
C PHE A 88 9.00 1.21 -13.95
N GLU A 89 10.08 0.46 -13.72
CA GLU A 89 10.02 -1.01 -13.78
C GLU A 89 9.10 -1.58 -12.69
N MET A 90 9.12 -1.05 -11.46
CA MET A 90 8.17 -1.44 -10.41
C MET A 90 6.72 -1.15 -10.81
N ILE A 91 6.45 0.00 -11.45
CA ILE A 91 5.11 0.31 -11.98
C ILE A 91 4.70 -0.70 -13.07
N LYS A 92 5.62 -1.07 -13.96
CA LYS A 92 5.37 -2.05 -15.02
C LYS A 92 5.06 -3.42 -14.44
N LEU A 93 5.91 -3.92 -13.53
CA LEU A 93 5.68 -5.17 -12.81
C LEU A 93 4.36 -5.13 -12.02
N TYR A 94 3.97 -3.98 -11.44
CA TYR A 94 2.67 -3.83 -10.79
C TYR A 94 1.52 -4.04 -11.80
N LYS A 95 1.60 -3.45 -12.99
CA LYS A 95 0.59 -3.64 -14.04
C LYS A 95 0.51 -5.10 -14.50
N GLU A 96 1.65 -5.78 -14.61
CA GLU A 96 1.71 -7.20 -14.94
C GLU A 96 1.02 -8.05 -13.87
N ASN A 97 1.35 -7.83 -12.59
CA ASN A 97 0.68 -8.50 -11.47
C ASN A 97 -0.85 -8.30 -11.51
N VAL A 98 -1.31 -7.08 -11.79
CA VAL A 98 -2.75 -6.80 -11.91
C VAL A 98 -3.35 -7.54 -13.10
N ASN A 99 -2.69 -7.53 -14.27
CA ASN A 99 -3.19 -8.17 -15.49
C ASN A 99 -3.27 -9.69 -15.37
N GLU A 100 -2.40 -10.31 -14.58
CA GLU A 100 -2.39 -11.76 -14.30
C GLU A 100 -3.49 -12.21 -13.33
N LEU A 101 -4.15 -11.27 -12.64
CA LEU A 101 -5.25 -11.61 -11.74
C LEU A 101 -6.38 -12.29 -12.50
N THR A 102 -6.76 -13.48 -12.04
CA THR A 102 -7.89 -14.23 -12.58
C THR A 102 -8.84 -14.69 -11.48
N TYR A 103 -10.13 -14.65 -11.76
CA TYR A 103 -11.18 -15.21 -10.91
C TYR A 103 -12.20 -15.93 -11.79
N THR A 104 -12.55 -17.15 -11.40
CA THR A 104 -13.42 -18.02 -12.18
C THR A 104 -14.62 -18.41 -11.35
N GLU A 105 -15.79 -18.00 -11.82
CA GLU A 105 -17.08 -18.45 -11.31
C GLU A 105 -17.48 -19.71 -12.09
N LYS A 106 -17.88 -20.75 -11.38
CA LYS A 106 -18.25 -22.04 -11.97
C LYS A 106 -19.76 -22.22 -11.87
N GLN A 107 -20.33 -23.08 -12.69
CA GLN A 107 -21.72 -23.53 -12.62
C GLN A 107 -21.74 -25.06 -12.66
N LEU A 108 -22.60 -25.68 -11.85
CA LEU A 108 -22.86 -27.10 -11.95
C LEU A 108 -23.74 -27.41 -13.17
N VAL A 109 -23.32 -28.35 -14.02
CA VAL A 109 -24.01 -28.67 -15.27
C VAL A 109 -24.73 -30.02 -15.25
N LYS A 110 -24.20 -31.04 -14.58
CA LYS A 110 -24.87 -32.35 -14.39
C LYS A 110 -24.16 -33.22 -13.35
N GLU A 111 -24.93 -34.01 -12.61
CA GLU A 111 -24.43 -35.19 -11.87
C GLU A 111 -24.39 -36.39 -12.81
N LEU A 112 -23.25 -37.09 -12.88
CA LEU A 112 -23.17 -38.37 -13.58
C LEU A 112 -23.85 -39.45 -12.74
N PRO A 113 -24.89 -40.12 -13.27
CA PRO A 113 -25.76 -41.01 -12.48
C PRO A 113 -25.07 -42.23 -11.86
N TYR A 114 -23.82 -42.55 -12.23
CA TYR A 114 -23.10 -43.74 -11.77
C TYR A 114 -21.72 -43.51 -11.13
N SER A 115 -21.20 -42.28 -11.08
CA SER A 115 -19.91 -42.02 -10.42
C SER A 115 -19.95 -40.94 -9.34
N GLY A 116 -21.06 -40.22 -9.19
CA GLY A 116 -21.16 -39.09 -8.26
C GLY A 116 -20.28 -37.89 -8.66
N TYR A 117 -19.57 -37.96 -9.78
CA TYR A 117 -18.78 -36.85 -10.30
C TYR A 117 -19.70 -35.80 -10.94
N ARG A 118 -19.42 -34.54 -10.59
CA ARG A 118 -20.10 -33.35 -11.11
C ARG A 118 -19.22 -32.69 -12.16
N VAL A 119 -19.81 -32.33 -13.30
CA VAL A 119 -19.13 -31.50 -14.31
C VAL A 119 -19.36 -30.03 -13.96
N GLU A 120 -18.29 -29.35 -13.58
CA GLU A 120 -18.27 -27.91 -13.40
C GLU A 120 -17.93 -27.22 -14.73
N LYS A 121 -18.80 -26.33 -15.22
CA LYS A 121 -18.50 -25.47 -16.37
C LYS A 121 -18.17 -24.08 -15.87
N ILE A 122 -17.26 -23.40 -16.53
CA ILE A 122 -16.97 -21.98 -16.24
C ILE A 122 -18.19 -21.16 -16.66
N LYS A 123 -18.81 -20.45 -15.71
CA LYS A 123 -19.91 -19.50 -15.94
C LYS A 123 -19.33 -18.16 -16.38
N ASN A 124 -18.45 -17.60 -15.56
CA ASN A 124 -17.77 -16.33 -15.82
C ASN A 124 -16.28 -16.43 -15.50
N LYS A 125 -15.46 -15.76 -16.32
CA LYS A 125 -14.02 -15.57 -16.06
C LYS A 125 -13.72 -14.07 -16.02
N TYR A 126 -13.27 -13.60 -14.88
CA TYR A 126 -12.84 -12.24 -14.66
C TYR A 126 -11.31 -12.18 -14.70
N VAL A 127 -10.78 -11.16 -15.37
CA VAL A 127 -9.34 -10.96 -15.57
C VAL A 127 -8.99 -9.52 -15.23
N GLY A 128 -7.78 -9.31 -14.72
CA GLY A 128 -7.25 -7.98 -14.48
C GLY A 128 -7.97 -7.24 -13.36
N ARG A 129 -8.17 -5.93 -13.57
CA ARG A 129 -8.86 -5.03 -12.62
C ARG A 129 -10.30 -5.44 -12.30
N LYS A 130 -10.97 -6.22 -13.16
CA LYS A 130 -12.32 -6.72 -12.87
C LYS A 130 -12.34 -7.63 -11.65
N VAL A 131 -11.24 -8.32 -11.36
CA VAL A 131 -11.10 -9.16 -10.16
C VAL A 131 -11.16 -8.32 -8.89
N MET A 132 -10.57 -7.13 -8.87
CA MET A 132 -10.63 -6.23 -7.72
C MET A 132 -12.05 -5.77 -7.41
N LYS A 133 -12.87 -5.56 -8.45
CA LYS A 133 -14.30 -5.26 -8.29
C LYS A 133 -15.05 -6.41 -7.61
N ILE A 134 -14.76 -7.66 -7.98
CA ILE A 134 -15.37 -8.84 -7.35
C ILE A 134 -14.96 -8.94 -5.88
N ILE A 135 -13.66 -8.80 -5.57
CA ILE A 135 -13.18 -8.85 -4.18
C ILE A 135 -13.85 -7.77 -3.33
N TYR A 136 -13.95 -6.54 -3.85
CA TYR A 136 -14.64 -5.47 -3.15
C TYR A 136 -16.13 -5.78 -2.97
N HIS A 137 -16.79 -6.36 -3.98
CA HIS A 137 -18.17 -6.81 -3.87
C HIS A 137 -18.36 -7.87 -2.79
N ASP A 138 -17.48 -8.88 -2.73
CA ASP A 138 -17.52 -9.93 -1.73
C ASP A 138 -17.37 -9.36 -0.31
N PHE A 139 -16.50 -8.38 -0.12
CA PHE A 139 -16.40 -7.62 1.13
C PHE A 139 -17.72 -6.91 1.45
N THR A 140 -18.31 -6.19 0.49
CA THR A 140 -19.56 -5.44 0.72
C THR A 140 -20.72 -6.35 1.09
N LEU A 141 -20.79 -7.53 0.46
CA LEU A 141 -21.82 -8.52 0.70
C LEU A 141 -21.68 -9.10 2.10
N LEU A 142 -20.47 -9.54 2.47
CA LEU A 142 -20.21 -10.11 3.79
C LEU A 142 -20.40 -9.06 4.90
N TYR A 143 -20.07 -7.79 4.64
CA TYR A 143 -20.26 -6.69 5.58
C TYR A 143 -21.73 -6.45 5.93
N LYS A 144 -22.63 -6.58 4.97
CA LYS A 144 -24.06 -6.48 5.20
C LYS A 144 -24.61 -7.74 5.87
N GLU A 145 -24.16 -8.91 5.42
CA GLU A 145 -24.65 -10.19 5.95
C GLU A 145 -24.33 -10.39 7.42
N LEU A 146 -23.16 -9.95 7.89
CA LEU A 146 -22.74 -10.12 9.27
C LEU A 146 -23.13 -8.98 10.20
N ASP A 147 -23.77 -7.92 9.70
CA ASP A 147 -24.08 -6.71 10.47
C ASP A 147 -24.73 -7.00 11.84
N PHE A 148 -25.67 -7.94 11.85
CA PHE A 148 -26.42 -8.32 13.05
C PHE A 148 -25.56 -8.90 14.19
N LEU A 149 -24.38 -9.47 13.89
CA LEU A 149 -23.46 -10.00 14.90
C LEU A 149 -22.65 -8.89 15.57
N PHE A 150 -22.47 -7.74 14.92
CA PHE A 150 -21.65 -6.63 15.44
C PHE A 150 -22.41 -5.65 16.35
N ASN A 151 -23.64 -5.99 16.72
CA ASN A 151 -24.44 -5.25 17.71
C ASN A 151 -24.06 -5.58 19.16
N GLU A 152 -23.10 -6.47 19.39
CA GLU A 152 -22.60 -6.79 20.72
C GLU A 152 -21.89 -5.58 21.36
N SER A 153 -22.10 -5.40 22.67
CA SER A 153 -21.51 -4.31 23.44
C SER A 153 -20.01 -4.51 23.72
N GLU A 154 -19.49 -5.74 23.60
CA GLU A 154 -18.13 -6.06 24.01
C GLU A 154 -17.41 -7.01 23.02
N ILE A 155 -16.92 -6.46 21.91
CA ILE A 155 -16.22 -7.20 20.84
C ILE A 155 -14.73 -7.43 21.15
N TYR A 156 -14.11 -6.50 21.85
CA TYR A 156 -12.65 -6.47 22.06
C TYR A 156 -12.20 -7.17 23.34
N GLU A 157 -10.96 -7.68 23.31
CA GLU A 157 -10.23 -8.02 24.52
C GLU A 157 -9.91 -6.75 25.33
N LYS A 158 -10.06 -6.81 26.66
CA LYS A 158 -9.93 -5.63 27.54
C LYS A 158 -8.61 -4.88 27.35
N LYS A 159 -7.50 -5.63 27.24
CA LYS A 159 -6.15 -5.08 27.06
C LYS A 159 -6.01 -4.35 25.72
N TYR A 160 -6.55 -4.92 24.65
CA TYR A 160 -6.45 -4.33 23.33
C TYR A 160 -7.40 -3.14 23.16
N LYS A 161 -8.61 -3.22 23.72
CA LYS A 161 -9.55 -2.09 23.79
C LYS A 161 -8.89 -0.86 24.41
N LYS A 162 -8.25 -1.02 25.56
CA LYS A 162 -7.51 0.06 26.23
C LYS A 162 -6.42 0.67 25.34
N LEU A 163 -5.68 -0.17 24.61
CA LEU A 163 -4.65 0.30 23.67
C LEU A 163 -5.25 1.10 22.49
N LEU A 164 -6.43 0.73 22.00
CA LEU A 164 -7.13 1.48 20.97
C LEU A 164 -7.65 2.82 21.49
N GLU A 165 -8.20 2.85 22.71
CA GLU A 165 -8.69 4.06 23.37
C GLU A 165 -7.56 5.06 23.69
N GLU A 166 -6.38 4.55 24.05
CA GLU A 166 -5.17 5.36 24.29
C GLU A 166 -4.48 5.81 22.98
N ASN A 167 -4.87 5.26 21.82
CA ASN A 167 -4.26 5.61 20.54
C ASN A 167 -4.68 7.02 20.11
N LEU A 168 -3.72 7.96 20.15
CA LEU A 168 -3.94 9.36 19.80
C LEU A 168 -4.47 9.58 18.37
N ILE A 169 -4.15 8.70 17.42
CA ILE A 169 -4.64 8.83 16.04
C ILE A 169 -6.12 8.43 15.98
N LEU A 170 -6.48 7.31 16.59
CA LEU A 170 -7.85 6.81 16.57
C LEU A 170 -8.79 7.71 17.39
N GLY A 171 -8.34 8.14 18.58
CA GLY A 171 -9.10 9.05 19.44
C GLY A 171 -9.37 10.41 18.77
N LYS A 172 -8.37 11.01 18.10
CA LYS A 172 -8.56 12.27 17.35
C LYS A 172 -9.55 12.14 16.19
N ARG A 173 -9.67 10.96 15.60
CA ARG A 173 -10.55 10.68 14.46
C ARG A 173 -11.98 10.32 14.88
N ASN A 174 -12.25 10.17 16.18
CA ASN A 174 -13.54 9.74 16.73
C ASN A 174 -14.09 8.47 16.05
N ILE A 175 -13.20 7.49 15.81
CA ILE A 175 -13.55 6.25 15.09
C ILE A 175 -14.48 5.39 15.96
N ASN A 176 -15.58 4.92 15.38
CA ASN A 176 -16.43 3.92 16.00
C ASN A 176 -15.68 2.58 16.07
N LEU A 177 -15.38 2.12 17.28
CA LEU A 177 -14.61 0.90 17.48
C LEU A 177 -15.35 -0.36 17.00
N ASN A 178 -16.69 -0.41 17.06
CA ASN A 178 -17.44 -1.57 16.55
C ASN A 178 -17.35 -1.64 15.01
N GLU A 179 -17.50 -0.50 14.33
CA GLU A 179 -17.31 -0.39 12.88
C GLU A 179 -15.87 -0.78 12.50
N TYR A 180 -14.89 -0.31 13.27
CA TYR A 180 -13.49 -0.61 13.05
C TYR A 180 -13.15 -2.10 13.18
N ALA A 181 -13.69 -2.77 14.20
CA ALA A 181 -13.60 -4.22 14.37
C ALA A 181 -14.24 -4.95 13.18
N LYS A 182 -15.44 -4.52 12.79
CA LYS A 182 -16.20 -5.11 11.69
C LYS A 182 -15.41 -5.07 10.38
N ILE A 183 -14.88 -3.91 10.02
CA ILE A 183 -14.06 -3.75 8.81
C ILE A 183 -12.83 -4.68 8.85
N ASP A 184 -12.10 -4.68 9.97
CA ASP A 184 -10.90 -5.51 10.12
C ASP A 184 -11.19 -7.00 9.97
N ILE A 185 -12.20 -7.49 10.70
CA ILE A 185 -12.56 -8.91 10.71
C ILE A 185 -13.03 -9.37 9.33
N ILE A 186 -13.95 -8.63 8.72
CA ILE A 186 -14.49 -8.99 7.39
C ILE A 186 -13.40 -8.93 6.33
N TYR A 187 -12.55 -7.89 6.35
CA TYR A 187 -11.47 -7.79 5.39
C TYR A 187 -10.50 -8.98 5.51
N CYS A 188 -10.15 -9.37 6.73
CA CYS A 188 -9.31 -10.55 6.96
C CYS A 188 -9.99 -11.84 6.48
N ILE A 189 -11.30 -12.02 6.68
CA ILE A 189 -12.04 -13.17 6.14
C ILE A 189 -11.97 -13.21 4.61
N ILE A 190 -12.16 -12.07 3.93
CA ILE A 190 -12.03 -11.98 2.47
C ILE A 190 -10.60 -12.26 2.02
N PHE A 191 -9.61 -11.79 2.78
CA PHE A 191 -8.20 -12.00 2.47
C PHE A 191 -7.81 -13.48 2.60
N PHE A 192 -8.04 -14.12 3.75
CA PHE A 192 -7.62 -15.51 3.99
C PHE A 192 -8.55 -16.55 3.41
N GLY A 193 -9.86 -16.32 3.45
CA GLY A 193 -10.88 -17.32 3.14
C GLY A 193 -11.35 -18.08 4.38
N LEU A 194 -12.17 -19.11 4.16
CA LEU A 194 -12.82 -19.89 5.22
C LEU A 194 -12.63 -21.41 5.04
N SER A 195 -11.48 -21.85 4.51
CA SER A 195 -11.06 -23.26 4.62
C SER A 195 -10.88 -23.67 6.08
N SER A 196 -10.83 -24.98 6.33
CA SER A 196 -10.46 -25.54 7.64
C SER A 196 -9.22 -24.85 8.24
N GLN A 197 -8.16 -24.76 7.44
CA GLN A 197 -6.90 -24.15 7.83
C GLN A 197 -7.04 -22.63 7.99
N ASP A 198 -7.84 -21.97 7.14
CA ASP A 198 -8.04 -20.52 7.18
C ASP A 198 -8.81 -20.10 8.43
N ARG A 199 -9.82 -20.87 8.86
CA ARG A 199 -10.57 -20.59 10.09
C ARG A 199 -9.66 -20.61 11.32
N LEU A 200 -8.77 -21.60 11.41
CA LEU A 200 -7.76 -21.68 12.47
C LEU A 200 -6.74 -20.54 12.37
N ALA A 201 -6.30 -20.19 11.16
CA ALA A 201 -5.40 -19.06 10.94
C ALA A 201 -6.02 -17.73 11.38
N LEU A 202 -7.29 -17.48 11.02
CA LEU A 202 -8.04 -16.30 11.44
C LEU A 202 -8.19 -16.23 12.96
N LYS A 203 -8.56 -17.33 13.62
CA LYS A 203 -8.60 -17.42 15.09
C LYS A 203 -7.27 -17.02 15.74
N ASN A 204 -6.15 -17.47 15.17
CA ASN A 204 -4.82 -17.11 15.65
C ASN A 204 -4.46 -15.64 15.42
N ILE A 205 -4.81 -15.08 14.25
CA ILE A 205 -4.54 -13.66 13.92
C ILE A 205 -5.31 -12.71 14.84
N PHE A 206 -6.52 -13.09 15.21
CA PHE A 206 -7.40 -12.30 16.08
C PHE A 206 -7.15 -12.52 17.57
N ASN A 207 -6.31 -13.49 17.92
CA ASN A 207 -5.95 -13.77 19.31
C ASN A 207 -5.41 -12.51 19.99
N ALA A 208 -5.80 -12.32 21.25
CA ALA A 208 -5.51 -11.15 22.07
C ALA A 208 -6.08 -9.80 21.60
N ARG A 209 -6.80 -9.75 20.45
CA ARG A 209 -7.45 -8.52 19.95
C ARG A 209 -8.95 -8.52 20.22
N TYR A 210 -9.60 -9.61 19.84
CA TYR A 210 -11.05 -9.78 19.91
C TYR A 210 -11.39 -10.95 20.82
N ARG A 211 -12.60 -10.92 21.40
CA ARG A 211 -13.06 -12.03 22.22
C ARG A 211 -13.16 -13.31 21.41
N GLY A 212 -12.64 -14.40 21.96
CA GLY A 212 -12.58 -15.70 21.30
C GLY A 212 -13.94 -16.17 20.80
N GLU A 213 -14.93 -16.29 21.70
CA GLU A 213 -16.27 -16.79 21.35
C GLU A 213 -16.94 -15.93 20.25
N PHE A 214 -16.85 -14.61 20.35
CA PHE A 214 -17.39 -13.68 19.35
C PHE A 214 -16.78 -13.95 17.96
N ILE A 215 -15.45 -14.01 17.86
CA ILE A 215 -14.76 -14.26 16.60
C ILE A 215 -15.12 -15.63 16.03
N GLU A 216 -15.20 -16.64 16.87
CA GLU A 216 -15.53 -17.98 16.42
C GLU A 216 -16.95 -18.04 15.85
N LYS A 217 -17.93 -17.39 16.50
CA LYS A 217 -19.29 -17.25 15.96
C LYS A 217 -19.32 -16.52 14.62
N VAL A 218 -18.57 -15.41 14.49
CA VAL A 218 -18.48 -14.64 13.24
C VAL A 218 -17.88 -15.46 12.10
N ILE A 219 -16.74 -16.11 12.34
CA ILE A 219 -16.07 -16.99 11.36
C ILE A 219 -17.00 -18.14 10.97
N MET A 220 -17.65 -18.76 11.96
CA MET A 220 -18.54 -19.88 11.76
C MET A 220 -19.75 -19.48 10.91
N PHE A 221 -20.45 -18.42 11.26
CA PHE A 221 -21.60 -17.93 10.49
C PHE A 221 -21.20 -17.58 9.05
N ALA A 222 -20.09 -16.87 8.85
CA ALA A 222 -19.59 -16.54 7.51
C ALA A 222 -19.28 -17.80 6.68
N SER A 223 -18.83 -18.87 7.34
CA SER A 223 -18.46 -20.13 6.70
C SER A 223 -19.66 -21.02 6.33
N LEU A 224 -20.87 -20.68 6.78
CA LEU A 224 -22.10 -21.39 6.40
C LEU A 224 -22.51 -21.10 4.97
N LYS A 225 -22.13 -19.94 4.42
CA LYS A 225 -22.54 -19.51 3.08
C LYS A 225 -21.99 -20.47 2.00
N PRO A 226 -22.87 -21.25 1.35
CA PRO A 226 -22.44 -22.13 0.28
C PRO A 226 -22.24 -21.33 -1.01
N LYS A 227 -21.52 -21.89 -1.99
CA LYS A 227 -21.54 -21.35 -3.35
C LYS A 227 -22.94 -21.43 -3.96
N GLU A 228 -23.23 -20.54 -4.91
CA GLU A 228 -24.51 -20.48 -5.63
C GLU A 228 -24.87 -21.81 -6.29
N GLU A 229 -23.87 -22.58 -6.71
CA GLU A 229 -24.10 -23.85 -7.36
C GLU A 229 -24.44 -24.98 -6.37
N SER A 230 -24.31 -24.78 -5.06
CA SER A 230 -24.59 -25.81 -4.07
C SER A 230 -26.09 -26.06 -3.93
N ARG A 231 -26.48 -27.32 -3.66
CA ARG A 231 -27.85 -27.66 -3.25
C ARG A 231 -28.30 -26.94 -1.97
N ARG A 232 -27.35 -26.53 -1.14
CA ARG A 232 -27.62 -25.75 0.08
C ARG A 232 -27.96 -24.29 -0.20
N TRP A 233 -27.78 -23.79 -1.42
CA TRP A 233 -27.97 -22.37 -1.74
C TRP A 233 -29.39 -21.88 -1.42
N ASP A 234 -30.42 -22.59 -1.87
CA ASP A 234 -31.81 -22.17 -1.65
C ASP A 234 -32.21 -22.22 -0.16
N ILE A 235 -31.67 -23.20 0.57
CA ILE A 235 -31.86 -23.34 2.02
C ILE A 235 -31.17 -22.19 2.75
N TRP A 236 -29.92 -21.88 2.36
CA TRP A 236 -29.18 -20.74 2.88
C TRP A 236 -29.91 -19.43 2.63
N MET A 237 -30.42 -19.21 1.42
CA MET A 237 -31.20 -18.03 1.07
C MET A 237 -32.46 -17.91 1.94
N SER A 238 -33.12 -19.02 2.24
CA SER A 238 -34.28 -19.06 3.12
C SER A 238 -33.90 -18.77 4.58
N PHE A 239 -32.81 -19.36 5.07
CA PHE A 239 -32.25 -19.11 6.40
C PHE A 239 -31.79 -17.65 6.57
N ASN A 240 -31.10 -17.09 5.58
CA ASN A 240 -30.56 -15.74 5.65
C ASN A 240 -31.65 -14.64 5.59
N LYS A 241 -32.83 -14.98 5.05
CA LYS A 241 -34.04 -14.11 5.05
C LYS A 241 -34.81 -14.11 6.37
N LEU A 242 -34.48 -15.00 7.32
CA LEU A 242 -35.10 -15.00 8.65
C LEU A 242 -34.86 -13.66 9.36
N THR A 243 -35.73 -13.34 10.31
CA THR A 243 -35.52 -12.19 11.19
C THR A 243 -34.18 -12.34 11.93
N VAL A 244 -33.56 -11.22 12.29
CA VAL A 244 -32.29 -11.24 13.06
C VAL A 244 -32.41 -12.11 14.31
N ARG A 245 -33.53 -12.01 15.04
CA ARG A 245 -33.80 -12.80 16.24
C ARG A 245 -33.84 -14.30 15.95
N ASP A 246 -34.58 -14.72 14.92
CA ASP A 246 -34.72 -16.14 14.59
C ASP A 246 -33.42 -16.73 14.04
N LYS A 247 -32.68 -15.93 13.26
CA LYS A 247 -31.36 -16.29 12.72
C LYS A 247 -30.36 -16.54 13.85
N ILE A 248 -30.23 -15.61 14.79
CA ILE A 248 -29.37 -15.75 15.97
C ILE A 248 -29.80 -16.99 16.77
N LYS A 249 -31.09 -17.12 17.09
CA LYS A 249 -31.59 -18.25 17.88
C LYS A 249 -31.25 -19.58 17.25
N LYS A 250 -31.57 -19.78 15.97
CA LYS A 250 -31.28 -21.05 15.27
C LYS A 250 -29.78 -21.32 15.21
N PHE A 251 -28.98 -20.29 14.96
CA PHE A 251 -27.52 -20.43 14.92
C PHE A 251 -26.96 -20.82 16.29
N ASP A 252 -27.38 -20.15 17.37
CA ASP A 252 -26.95 -20.47 18.73
C ASP A 252 -27.46 -21.86 19.19
N ASP A 253 -28.67 -22.26 18.81
CA ASP A 253 -29.20 -23.60 19.10
C ASP A 253 -28.33 -24.68 18.44
N ALA A 254 -27.95 -24.50 17.17
CA ALA A 254 -27.04 -25.39 16.45
C ALA A 254 -25.63 -25.39 17.07
N TRP A 255 -25.10 -24.21 17.39
CA TRP A 255 -23.82 -24.04 18.06
C TRP A 255 -23.77 -24.81 19.40
N ASN A 256 -24.77 -24.62 20.24
CA ASN A 256 -24.86 -25.25 21.55
C ASN A 256 -25.07 -26.77 21.47
N GLU A 257 -25.73 -27.28 20.43
CA GLU A 257 -25.80 -28.71 20.16
C GLU A 257 -24.41 -29.29 19.87
N VAL A 258 -23.64 -28.67 18.97
CA VAL A 258 -22.26 -29.11 18.66
C VAL A 258 -21.35 -29.08 19.88
N VAL A 259 -21.44 -28.02 20.70
CA VAL A 259 -20.68 -27.93 21.95
C VAL A 259 -21.10 -29.02 22.93
N ARG A 260 -22.41 -29.34 23.04
CA ARG A 260 -22.91 -30.44 23.89
C ARG A 260 -22.40 -31.81 23.46
N GLN A 261 -22.17 -32.00 22.17
CA GLN A 261 -21.54 -33.22 21.62
C GLN A 261 -20.02 -33.29 21.89
N GLY A 262 -19.43 -32.26 22.52
CA GLY A 262 -17.98 -32.20 22.80
C GLY A 262 -17.12 -31.89 21.59
N LEU A 263 -17.72 -31.36 20.51
CA LEU A 263 -17.02 -30.96 19.30
C LEU A 263 -16.62 -29.48 19.39
N ASP A 264 -15.44 -29.15 18.87
CA ASP A 264 -15.05 -27.76 18.63
C ASP A 264 -15.83 -27.24 17.39
N PRO A 265 -16.69 -26.22 17.53
CA PRO A 265 -17.46 -25.67 16.41
C PRO A 265 -16.60 -25.28 15.21
N ILE A 266 -15.40 -24.73 15.43
CA ILE A 266 -14.52 -24.24 14.36
C ILE A 266 -13.84 -25.38 13.58
N SER A 267 -13.71 -26.55 14.21
CA SER A 267 -13.15 -27.74 13.58
C SER A 267 -13.99 -28.18 12.38
N ASP A 268 -13.42 -29.00 11.50
CA ASP A 268 -14.19 -29.51 10.34
C ASP A 268 -15.40 -30.33 10.74
N LYS A 269 -15.32 -31.08 11.85
CA LYS A 269 -16.45 -31.85 12.36
C LYS A 269 -17.54 -30.94 12.92
N GLY A 270 -17.16 -29.92 13.70
CA GLY A 270 -18.11 -28.96 14.25
C GLY A 270 -18.79 -28.13 13.16
N HIS A 271 -18.02 -27.63 12.19
CA HIS A 271 -18.54 -26.90 11.04
C HIS A 271 -19.54 -27.73 10.24
N TYR A 272 -19.21 -29.00 9.99
CA TYR A 272 -20.10 -29.93 9.32
C TYR A 272 -21.41 -30.11 10.08
N GLU A 273 -21.35 -30.30 11.40
CA GLU A 273 -22.54 -30.52 12.21
C GLU A 273 -23.44 -29.27 12.28
N ILE A 274 -22.86 -28.08 12.39
CA ILE A 274 -23.65 -26.84 12.29
C ILE A 274 -24.33 -26.72 10.92
N ILE A 275 -23.62 -27.04 9.84
CA ILE A 275 -24.18 -27.03 8.48
C ILE A 275 -25.27 -28.10 8.32
N SER A 276 -25.10 -29.30 8.88
CA SER A 276 -26.08 -30.38 8.77
C SER A 276 -27.39 -30.01 9.47
N ILE A 277 -27.30 -29.34 10.62
CA ILE A 277 -28.44 -28.83 11.39
C ILE A 277 -29.14 -27.68 10.66
N LEU A 278 -28.38 -26.68 10.20
CA LEU A 278 -28.96 -25.44 9.64
C LEU A 278 -29.35 -25.56 8.17
N LEU A 279 -28.58 -26.32 7.38
CA LEU A 279 -28.70 -26.45 5.93
C LEU A 279 -28.77 -27.94 5.51
N PRO A 280 -29.80 -28.69 5.96
CA PRO A 280 -29.90 -30.13 5.74
C PRO A 280 -30.12 -30.48 4.26
N VAL A 281 -29.35 -31.44 3.74
CA VAL A 281 -29.51 -31.99 2.38
C VAL A 281 -29.38 -33.51 2.44
N ASN A 282 -30.26 -34.23 1.75
CA ASN A 282 -30.24 -35.69 1.70
C ASN A 282 -29.04 -36.20 0.90
N ASN A 283 -28.27 -37.14 1.46
CA ASN A 283 -27.17 -37.87 0.82
C ASN A 283 -26.17 -37.00 0.03
N GLU A 284 -25.24 -36.33 0.72
CA GLU A 284 -24.06 -35.75 0.06
C GLU A 284 -22.75 -36.22 0.69
N ASN A 285 -21.82 -36.59 -0.20
CA ASN A 285 -20.41 -36.70 0.11
C ASN A 285 -19.84 -35.33 0.49
N PHE A 286 -18.93 -35.36 1.46
CA PHE A 286 -18.27 -34.32 2.27
C PHE A 286 -17.80 -32.99 1.62
N ASN A 287 -18.03 -32.72 0.33
CA ASN A 287 -17.43 -31.56 -0.34
C ASN A 287 -18.31 -30.30 -0.26
N ILE A 288 -18.20 -29.58 0.86
CA ILE A 288 -18.83 -28.26 1.03
C ILE A 288 -18.05 -27.23 0.21
N ASN A 289 -18.58 -26.90 -0.97
CA ASN A 289 -18.09 -25.78 -1.78
C ASN A 289 -18.39 -24.45 -1.05
N LYS A 290 -17.38 -23.93 -0.34
CA LYS A 290 -17.43 -22.64 0.37
C LYS A 290 -17.48 -21.45 -0.59
N TYR A 291 -18.26 -20.42 -0.25
CA TYR A 291 -18.34 -19.18 -1.02
C TYR A 291 -17.02 -18.39 -0.95
N TYR A 292 -16.54 -18.10 0.28
CA TYR A 292 -15.33 -17.33 0.51
C TYR A 292 -14.08 -18.20 0.48
N GLY A 293 -13.47 -18.29 -0.70
CA GLY A 293 -12.26 -19.08 -0.95
C GLY A 293 -10.93 -18.38 -0.60
N GLY A 294 -10.98 -17.10 -0.21
CA GLY A 294 -9.80 -16.30 0.08
C GLY A 294 -9.15 -15.67 -1.14
N HIS A 295 -8.53 -14.52 -0.93
CA HIS A 295 -7.81 -13.77 -1.95
C HIS A 295 -6.34 -13.52 -1.60
N GLN A 296 -5.78 -14.19 -0.60
CA GLN A 296 -4.40 -14.00 -0.14
C GLN A 296 -3.37 -14.14 -1.26
N PHE A 297 -3.55 -15.12 -2.16
CA PHE A 297 -2.66 -15.27 -3.32
C PHE A 297 -2.73 -14.05 -4.25
N ARG A 298 -3.91 -13.46 -4.45
CA ARG A 298 -4.11 -12.29 -5.32
C ARG A 298 -3.65 -11.01 -4.64
N LEU A 299 -4.16 -10.75 -3.45
CA LEU A 299 -3.96 -9.52 -2.68
C LEU A 299 -2.60 -9.46 -1.99
N GLY A 300 -2.03 -10.59 -1.58
CA GLY A 300 -0.76 -10.63 -0.87
C GLY A 300 0.41 -10.14 -1.72
N HIS A 301 0.54 -10.65 -2.96
CA HIS A 301 1.55 -10.16 -3.90
C HIS A 301 1.30 -8.70 -4.29
N TYR A 302 0.03 -8.36 -4.57
CA TYR A 302 -0.41 -7.02 -4.90
C TYR A 302 -0.01 -5.96 -3.86
N PHE A 303 -0.44 -6.12 -2.60
CA PHE A 303 -0.17 -5.13 -1.56
C PHE A 303 1.30 -5.06 -1.18
N ARG A 304 1.99 -6.20 -1.14
CA ARG A 304 3.44 -6.21 -0.87
C ARG A 304 4.18 -5.40 -1.92
N HIS A 305 3.84 -5.56 -3.20
CA HIS A 305 4.50 -4.82 -4.25
C HIS A 305 4.24 -3.31 -4.14
N ILE A 306 2.97 -2.89 -4.03
CA ILE A 306 2.65 -1.45 -3.89
C ILE A 306 3.34 -0.85 -2.66
N TYR A 307 3.29 -1.54 -1.53
CA TYR A 307 3.96 -1.09 -0.30
C TYR A 307 5.46 -0.88 -0.54
N GLN A 308 6.15 -1.85 -1.17
CA GLN A 308 7.57 -1.73 -1.48
C GLN A 308 7.85 -0.58 -2.47
N SER A 309 7.01 -0.37 -3.47
CA SER A 309 7.13 0.77 -4.41
C SER A 309 7.03 2.12 -3.69
N ILE A 310 6.10 2.23 -2.74
CA ILE A 310 5.95 3.45 -1.93
C ILE A 310 7.16 3.64 -1.01
N ILE A 311 7.58 2.59 -0.30
CA ILE A 311 8.73 2.64 0.61
C ILE A 311 10.02 3.00 -0.15
N TYR A 312 10.21 2.44 -1.35
CA TYR A 312 11.37 2.73 -2.19
C TYR A 312 11.49 4.23 -2.50
N ILE A 313 10.39 4.87 -2.91
CA ILE A 313 10.37 6.32 -3.14
C ILE A 313 10.47 7.10 -1.82
N ASN A 314 9.74 6.69 -0.78
CA ASN A 314 9.73 7.37 0.52
C ASN A 314 11.13 7.48 1.13
N ASN A 315 11.93 6.41 1.02
CA ASN A 315 13.27 6.32 1.59
C ASN A 315 14.37 6.89 0.68
N SER A 316 14.02 7.36 -0.52
CA SER A 316 14.98 7.99 -1.42
C SER A 316 15.47 9.35 -0.91
N LYS A 317 16.55 9.86 -1.52
CA LYS A 317 17.12 11.20 -1.24
C LYS A 317 16.35 12.35 -1.91
N LEU A 318 15.27 12.04 -2.64
CA LEU A 318 14.44 13.02 -3.32
C LEU A 318 13.77 13.97 -2.31
N LYS A 319 13.49 15.20 -2.74
CA LYS A 319 12.66 16.14 -1.97
C LYS A 319 11.22 15.65 -1.96
N PHE A 320 10.42 16.11 -0.98
CA PHE A 320 9.02 15.70 -0.85
C PHE A 320 8.22 15.89 -2.15
N GLY A 321 8.36 17.04 -2.84
CA GLY A 321 7.66 17.28 -4.10
C GLY A 321 7.99 16.26 -5.19
N GLU A 322 9.27 15.89 -5.35
CA GLU A 322 9.71 14.87 -6.30
C GLU A 322 9.18 13.48 -5.92
N LYS A 323 9.16 13.14 -4.63
CA LYS A 323 8.57 11.89 -4.11
C LYS A 323 7.07 11.83 -4.39
N TYR A 324 6.37 12.95 -4.16
CA TYR A 324 4.94 13.06 -4.36
C TYR A 324 4.58 12.89 -5.85
N GLU A 325 5.29 13.55 -6.77
CA GLU A 325 5.03 13.40 -8.20
C GLU A 325 5.31 11.97 -8.70
N ASN A 326 6.37 11.32 -8.23
CA ASN A 326 6.61 9.90 -8.53
C ASN A 326 5.46 9.01 -8.05
N LEU A 327 5.03 9.14 -6.79
CA LEU A 327 3.94 8.31 -6.25
C LEU A 327 2.57 8.67 -6.83
N LYS A 328 2.39 9.88 -7.35
CA LYS A 328 1.23 10.27 -8.15
C LYS A 328 1.20 9.52 -9.49
N LEU A 329 2.35 9.27 -10.15
CA LEU A 329 2.41 8.42 -11.34
C LEU A 329 1.95 6.99 -11.02
N LEU A 330 2.40 6.42 -9.90
CA LEU A 330 1.93 5.11 -9.45
C LEU A 330 0.43 5.13 -9.14
N ARG A 331 -0.06 6.11 -8.36
CA ARG A 331 -1.49 6.26 -8.03
C ARG A 331 -2.36 6.39 -9.28
N ALA A 332 -1.91 7.09 -10.31
CA ALA A 332 -2.62 7.20 -11.59
C ALA A 332 -2.81 5.85 -12.30
N GLN A 333 -2.02 4.82 -11.96
CA GLN A 333 -2.20 3.45 -12.45
C GLN A 333 -3.15 2.62 -11.58
N ILE A 334 -3.64 3.12 -10.44
CA ILE A 334 -4.46 2.36 -9.48
C ILE A 334 -5.94 2.71 -9.68
N SER A 335 -6.77 1.70 -9.93
CA SER A 335 -8.21 1.91 -10.14
C SER A 335 -8.95 2.29 -8.86
N THR A 336 -10.17 2.80 -9.00
CA THR A 336 -11.01 3.18 -7.85
C THR A 336 -11.28 2.00 -6.91
N PHE A 337 -11.60 0.81 -7.43
CA PHE A 337 -11.79 -0.39 -6.60
C PHE A 337 -10.51 -0.82 -5.88
N GLU A 338 -9.36 -0.65 -6.52
CA GLU A 338 -8.08 -0.90 -5.89
C GLU A 338 -7.79 0.08 -4.75
N GLN A 339 -8.07 1.38 -4.93
CA GLN A 339 -7.92 2.36 -3.86
C GLN A 339 -8.86 2.07 -2.68
N ARG A 340 -10.08 1.60 -2.94
CA ARG A 340 -10.99 1.11 -1.89
C ARG A 340 -10.42 -0.09 -1.15
N LEU A 341 -9.82 -1.06 -1.87
CA LEU A 341 -9.17 -2.20 -1.24
C LEU A 341 -7.90 -1.81 -0.46
N ILE A 342 -7.14 -0.81 -0.94
CA ILE A 342 -6.00 -0.23 -0.21
C ILE A 342 -6.48 0.43 1.09
N PHE A 343 -7.56 1.21 1.03
CA PHE A 343 -8.19 1.77 2.22
C PHE A 343 -8.52 0.66 3.23
N LEU A 344 -9.30 -0.36 2.83
CA LEU A 344 -9.69 -1.46 3.71
C LEU A 344 -8.47 -2.21 4.28
N ASN A 345 -7.48 -2.49 3.44
CA ASN A 345 -6.22 -3.11 3.87
C ASN A 345 -5.52 -2.27 4.94
N SER A 346 -5.36 -0.97 4.68
CA SER A 346 -4.57 -0.04 5.50
C SER A 346 -5.14 0.20 6.90
N ILE A 347 -6.43 -0.06 7.11
CA ILE A 347 -7.09 0.02 8.42
C ILE A 347 -7.28 -1.35 9.09
N SER A 348 -7.06 -2.44 8.35
CA SER A 348 -7.09 -3.82 8.86
C SER A 348 -5.75 -4.27 9.48
N THR A 349 -5.77 -5.40 10.18
CA THR A 349 -4.62 -6.13 10.71
C THR A 349 -3.57 -6.41 9.63
N MET A 350 -3.97 -6.53 8.36
CA MET A 350 -3.06 -6.84 7.25
C MET A 350 -2.22 -5.64 6.80
N GLY A 351 -2.69 -4.40 7.01
CA GLY A 351 -2.10 -3.20 6.40
C GLY A 351 -1.97 -1.99 7.33
N ARG A 352 -2.30 -2.13 8.61
CA ARG A 352 -2.12 -1.07 9.64
C ARG A 352 -0.71 -0.48 9.67
N SER A 353 0.30 -1.19 9.17
CA SER A 353 1.67 -0.67 9.04
C SER A 353 1.84 0.51 8.09
N TRP A 354 0.85 0.79 7.24
CA TRP A 354 0.90 1.89 6.28
C TRP A 354 0.62 3.25 6.95
N GLU A 355 -0.04 3.28 8.10
CA GLU A 355 -0.52 4.52 8.71
C GLU A 355 -0.63 4.47 10.25
N LEU A 356 -1.04 3.33 10.82
CA LEU A 356 -1.55 3.25 12.19
C LEU A 356 -0.56 2.67 13.21
N GLU A 357 0.25 1.67 12.85
CA GLU A 357 1.14 0.96 13.80
C GLU A 357 2.53 0.66 13.20
N LYS A 358 3.60 0.63 13.99
CA LYS A 358 4.88 0.06 13.54
C LYS A 358 4.83 -1.47 13.57
N ILE A 359 5.47 -2.11 12.58
CA ILE A 359 5.62 -3.57 12.50
C ILE A 359 6.27 -4.07 13.80
N GLY A 360 5.61 -5.02 14.48
CA GLY A 360 6.11 -5.66 15.70
C GLY A 360 5.99 -4.83 16.98
N LYS A 361 5.43 -3.61 16.92
CA LYS A 361 5.22 -2.73 18.08
C LYS A 361 3.89 -1.98 17.97
N SER A 362 2.79 -2.67 18.23
CA SER A 362 1.42 -2.11 18.17
C SER A 362 1.15 -0.93 19.12
N SER A 363 2.05 -0.65 20.05
CA SER A 363 1.91 0.44 21.04
C SER A 363 2.65 1.73 20.65
N GLU A 364 3.54 1.70 19.65
CA GLU A 364 4.25 2.91 19.19
C GLU A 364 3.52 3.57 18.02
N VAL A 365 3.08 4.82 18.23
CA VAL A 365 2.48 5.65 17.17
C VAL A 365 3.49 5.87 16.05
N LEU A 366 3.08 5.62 14.81
CA LEU A 366 3.91 5.92 13.63
C LEU A 366 4.26 7.41 13.58
N ASN A 367 5.52 7.70 13.29
CA ASN A 367 5.97 9.06 13.04
C ASN A 367 5.14 9.65 11.91
N PHE A 368 4.87 10.94 11.98
CA PHE A 368 4.10 11.65 10.98
C PHE A 368 4.62 11.42 9.54
N ASN A 369 5.95 11.36 9.37
CA ASN A 369 6.59 11.11 8.07
C ASN A 369 6.45 9.67 7.53
N ASP A 370 6.04 8.72 8.37
CA ASP A 370 5.91 7.30 8.01
C ASP A 370 4.45 6.92 7.72
N ARG A 371 3.52 7.88 7.79
CA ARG A 371 2.09 7.72 7.48
C ARG A 371 1.85 7.81 5.98
N LEU A 372 2.12 6.73 5.27
CA LEU A 372 2.27 6.70 3.82
C LEU A 372 0.99 7.11 3.07
N ILE A 373 -0.18 6.65 3.54
CA ILE A 373 -1.47 6.96 2.90
C ILE A 373 -1.74 8.46 2.99
N THR A 374 -1.66 9.01 4.21
CA THR A 374 -1.88 10.45 4.44
C THR A 374 -0.82 11.29 3.74
N LYS A 375 0.47 10.95 3.90
CA LYS A 375 1.61 11.72 3.37
C LYS A 375 1.49 11.95 1.87
N PHE A 376 1.26 10.88 1.11
CA PHE A 376 1.20 10.95 -0.36
C PHE A 376 -0.22 11.10 -0.92
N ASN A 377 -1.21 11.30 -0.05
CA ASN A 377 -2.62 11.39 -0.44
C ASN A 377 -3.08 10.16 -1.26
N PHE A 378 -2.57 8.97 -0.93
CA PHE A 378 -2.43 7.88 -1.89
C PHE A 378 -3.76 7.30 -2.39
N ILE A 379 -4.83 7.45 -1.61
CA ILE A 379 -6.20 7.00 -1.94
C ILE A 379 -7.13 8.15 -2.40
N LYS A 380 -6.56 9.26 -2.90
CA LYS A 380 -7.29 10.45 -3.33
C LYS A 380 -8.41 10.18 -4.34
N ASN A 381 -8.24 9.23 -5.26
CA ASN A 381 -9.20 9.01 -6.35
C ASN A 381 -10.36 8.08 -5.97
N ILE A 382 -10.59 7.86 -4.68
CA ILE A 382 -11.87 7.31 -4.25
C ILE A 382 -12.94 8.36 -4.53
N PRO A 383 -13.94 8.08 -5.39
CA PRO A 383 -14.88 9.10 -5.85
C PRO A 383 -15.90 9.50 -4.79
N ASN A 384 -16.28 8.59 -3.87
CA ASN A 384 -17.27 8.89 -2.84
C ASN A 384 -16.65 8.68 -1.47
N ASP A 385 -16.84 9.64 -0.57
CA ASP A 385 -16.40 9.51 0.82
C ASP A 385 -17.06 8.31 1.51
N ILE A 386 -18.33 8.04 1.21
CA ILE A 386 -19.05 6.86 1.69
C ILE A 386 -18.74 5.67 0.77
N LEU A 387 -18.13 4.63 1.33
CA LEU A 387 -17.79 3.40 0.62
C LEU A 387 -18.95 2.40 0.61
N ILE A 388 -19.53 2.15 1.79
CA ILE A 388 -20.61 1.19 2.04
C ILE A 388 -21.36 1.69 3.26
N ASP A 389 -22.66 1.93 3.12
CA ASP A 389 -23.58 2.30 4.20
C ASP A 389 -22.99 3.38 5.15
N ASP A 390 -22.35 2.97 6.24
CA ASP A 390 -21.76 3.79 7.30
C ASP A 390 -20.25 4.10 7.14
N ILE A 391 -19.51 3.34 6.33
CA ILE A 391 -18.04 3.49 6.19
C ILE A 391 -17.69 4.75 5.40
N LYS A 392 -17.12 5.75 6.09
CA LYS A 392 -16.61 7.00 5.49
C LYS A 392 -15.09 7.05 5.47
N VAL A 393 -14.50 7.35 4.31
CA VAL A 393 -13.04 7.44 4.16
C VAL A 393 -12.46 8.58 5.00
N SER A 394 -13.12 9.73 5.01
CA SER A 394 -12.73 10.94 5.74
C SER A 394 -12.68 10.73 7.26
N THR A 395 -13.50 9.85 7.82
CA THR A 395 -13.42 9.47 9.24
C THR A 395 -12.06 8.84 9.56
N TYR A 396 -11.58 7.93 8.72
CA TYR A 396 -10.29 7.25 8.94
C TYR A 396 -9.11 8.02 8.39
N TYR A 397 -9.29 8.84 7.35
CA TYR A 397 -8.23 9.61 6.70
C TYR A 397 -8.66 11.07 6.45
N PRO A 398 -8.85 11.87 7.52
CA PRO A 398 -9.34 13.25 7.38
C PRO A 398 -8.38 14.16 6.60
N ASN A 399 -7.10 13.82 6.57
CA ASN A 399 -6.03 14.59 5.92
C ASN A 399 -5.77 14.15 4.46
N VAL A 400 -6.58 13.24 3.93
CA VAL A 400 -6.57 12.83 2.52
C VAL A 400 -7.62 13.68 1.81
N LEU A 401 -7.16 14.52 0.88
CA LEU A 401 -8.04 15.35 0.06
C LEU A 401 -8.61 14.48 -1.07
N LEU A 402 -9.82 13.96 -0.88
CA LEU A 402 -10.53 13.13 -1.85
C LEU A 402 -10.96 13.93 -3.08
N GLU A 403 -11.17 13.24 -4.21
CA GLU A 403 -11.52 13.84 -5.49
C GLU A 403 -12.88 14.55 -5.51
N THR A 404 -13.80 14.21 -4.62
CA THR A 404 -15.10 14.90 -4.50
C THR A 404 -15.15 15.96 -3.42
N ASN A 405 -14.09 16.08 -2.64
CA ASN A 405 -14.00 16.99 -1.50
C ASN A 405 -13.02 18.13 -1.83
N TYR A 406 -13.45 19.04 -2.72
CA TYR A 406 -12.69 20.24 -3.13
C TYR A 406 -13.20 21.50 -2.42
N ASP A 407 -13.36 21.43 -1.11
CA ASP A 407 -13.60 22.64 -0.33
C ASP A 407 -12.30 23.45 -0.17
N ALA A 408 -12.39 24.78 -0.21
CA ALA A 408 -11.24 25.67 -0.15
C ALA A 408 -10.44 25.47 1.15
N ASP A 409 -11.14 25.25 2.26
CA ASP A 409 -10.53 25.02 3.58
C ASP A 409 -9.72 23.73 3.62
N GLN A 410 -10.24 22.64 3.03
CA GLN A 410 -9.53 21.36 2.96
C GLN A 410 -8.29 21.41 2.06
N ILE A 411 -8.33 22.20 0.99
CA ILE A 411 -7.17 22.45 0.14
C ILE A 411 -6.09 23.19 0.93
N LEU A 412 -6.47 24.22 1.71
CA LEU A 412 -5.54 24.95 2.56
C LEU A 412 -4.94 24.06 3.65
N GLU A 413 -5.75 23.27 4.35
CA GLU A 413 -5.28 22.28 5.33
C GLU A 413 -4.28 21.31 4.69
N ARG A 414 -4.55 20.85 3.46
CA ARG A 414 -3.65 19.97 2.72
C ARG A 414 -2.32 20.65 2.39
N ILE A 415 -2.34 21.91 1.96
CA ILE A 415 -1.12 22.69 1.66
C ILE A 415 -0.29 22.88 2.94
N GLU A 416 -0.92 23.24 4.06
CA GLU A 416 -0.26 23.38 5.35
C GLU A 416 0.31 22.06 5.87
N LEU A 417 -0.38 20.94 5.62
CA LEU A 417 0.12 19.61 5.92
C LEU A 417 1.37 19.29 5.11
N GLU A 418 1.38 19.62 3.81
CA GLU A 418 2.49 19.33 2.91
C GLU A 418 3.76 20.11 3.26
N LYS A 419 3.63 21.33 3.77
CA LYS A 419 4.75 22.12 4.30
C LYS A 419 5.50 21.41 5.44
N LYS A 420 4.83 20.52 6.20
CA LYS A 420 5.46 19.76 7.29
C LYS A 420 6.37 18.63 6.80
N TYR A 421 6.32 18.28 5.51
CA TYR A 421 7.16 17.24 4.90
C TYR A 421 8.39 17.79 4.16
N ILE A 422 8.46 19.11 3.96
CA ILE A 422 9.58 19.83 3.36
C ILE A 422 10.64 20.08 4.44
#